data_AF-D2Q5U3-F1
#
_entry.id   AF-D2Q5U3-F1
#
_cell.length_a   1.000
_cell.length_b   1.000
_cell.length_c   1.000
_cell.angle_alpha   90.00
_cell.angle_beta   90.00
_cell.angle_gamma   90.00
#
_symmetry.space_group_name_H-M   'P 1'
#
loop_
_entity.id
_entity.type
_entity.pdbx_description
1 polymer ?
#
loop_
_entity_poly.entity_id
_entity_poly.type
_entity_poly.pdbx_seq_one_letter_code
_entity_poly.pdbx_strand_id
1 'polypeptide(L)' 'MLTSFVCYLLNGTPRLTEHHEIRWLSPDEMLTLDWAPADREAVQLICAMDFTRK' A
#
# COMPACT_ATOMS: atom_id res chain seq x y z
N MET A 1 4.66 -17.73 2.51
CA MET A 1 5.22 -16.61 3.29
C MET A 1 5.18 -15.40 2.38
N LEU A 2 4.40 -14.37 2.73
CA LEU A 2 4.39 -13.08 2.03
C LEU A 2 5.29 -12.11 2.82
N THR A 3 6.11 -11.33 2.13
CA THR A 3 6.98 -10.32 2.75
C THR A 3 6.75 -8.98 2.06
N SER A 4 6.41 -7.96 2.83
CA SER A 4 6.17 -6.61 2.31
C SER A 4 7.38 -5.71 2.53
N PHE A 5 7.71 -4.90 1.52
CA PHE A 5 8.80 -3.93 1.56
C PHE A 5 8.26 -2.52 1.37
N VAL A 6 8.69 -1.59 2.23
CA VAL A 6 8.39 -0.16 2.04
C VAL A 6 9.34 0.40 0.99
N CYS A 7 8.76 0.93 -0.09
CA CYS A 7 9.51 1.39 -1.26
C CYS A 7 9.20 2.87 -1.55
N TYR A 8 10.18 3.54 -2.15
CA TYR A 8 10.03 4.91 -2.62
C TYR A 8 10.00 4.94 -4.13
N LEU A 9 9.04 5.67 -4.68
CA LEU A 9 9.00 5.95 -6.11
C LEU A 9 10.07 7.01 -6.44
N LEU A 10 11.14 6.60 -7.12
CA LEU A 10 12.27 7.50 -7.42
C LEU A 10 11.94 8.50 -8.52
N ASN A 11 11.17 8.09 -9.54
CA ASN A 11 10.76 8.92 -10.67
C ASN A 11 9.55 8.30 -11.39
N GLY A 12 8.80 9.12 -12.14
CA GLY A 12 7.70 8.71 -13.00
C GLY A 12 6.40 8.41 -12.25
N THR A 13 5.49 7.69 -12.91
CA THR A 13 4.22 7.23 -12.34
C THR A 13 4.02 5.73 -12.62
N PRO A 14 3.38 4.97 -11.71
CA PRO A 14 3.05 3.57 -11.96
C PRO A 14 2.18 3.43 -13.21
N ARG A 15 2.50 2.46 -14.06
CA ARG A 15 1.68 2.08 -15.22
C ARG A 15 1.05 0.72 -14.97
N LEU A 16 -0.24 0.61 -15.23
CA LEU A 16 -0.98 -0.64 -15.14
C LEU A 16 -0.61 -1.53 -16.32
N THR A 17 0.04 -2.67 -16.05
CA THR A 17 0.37 -3.67 -17.08
C THR A 17 -0.55 -4.90 -17.03
N GLU A 18 -1.12 -5.19 -15.85
CA GLU A 18 -1.97 -6.37 -15.61
C GLU A 18 -3.23 -6.04 -14.78
N HIS A 19 -3.12 -5.12 -13.83
CA HIS A 19 -4.23 -4.77 -12.93
C HIS A 19 -5.23 -3.82 -13.59
N HIS A 20 -6.51 -3.94 -13.23
CA HIS A 20 -7.58 -3.08 -13.78
C HIS A 20 -7.56 -1.65 -13.22
N GLU A 21 -7.11 -1.45 -11.98
CA GLU A 21 -7.10 -0.14 -11.31
C GLU A 21 -5.94 -0.06 -10.31
N ILE A 22 -5.43 1.17 -10.10
CA ILE A 22 -4.56 1.52 -8.98
C ILE A 22 -4.99 2.87 -8.42
N ARG A 23 -4.91 3.01 -7.10
CA ARG A 23 -5.21 4.27 -6.39
C ARG A 23 -4.19 4.53 -5.30
N TRP A 24 -3.86 5.80 -5.10
CA TRP A 24 -3.13 6.27 -3.92
C TRP A 24 -4.13 6.52 -2.79
N LEU A 25 -3.76 6.13 -1.58
CA LEU A 25 -4.56 6.29 -0.36
C LEU A 25 -3.68 6.84 0.74
N SER A 26 -4.27 7.62 1.63
CA SER A 26 -3.68 7.84 2.96
C SER A 26 -3.72 6.55 3.79
N PRO A 27 -2.83 6.37 4.77
CA PRO A 27 -2.82 5.17 5.60
C PRO A 27 -4.17 4.90 6.28
N ASP A 28 -4.85 5.93 6.79
CA ASP A 28 -6.15 5.78 7.45
C ASP A 28 -7.29 5.35 6.50
N GLU A 29 -7.24 5.77 5.23
CA GLU A 29 -8.21 5.34 4.22
C GLU A 29 -8.07 3.87 3.83
N MET A 30 -6.90 3.24 4.02
CA MET A 30 -6.69 1.84 3.64
C MET A 30 -7.65 0.89 4.35
N LEU A 31 -8.04 1.18 5.59
CA LEU A 31 -8.96 0.34 6.38
C LEU A 31 -10.41 0.34 5.85
N THR A 32 -10.73 1.23 4.91
CA THR A 32 -12.07 1.31 4.30
C THR A 32 -12.28 0.30 3.17
N LEU A 33 -11.21 -0.33 2.68
CA LEU A 33 -11.26 -1.29 1.58
C LEU A 33 -11.34 -2.75 2.07
N ASP A 34 -11.98 -3.61 1.27
CA ASP A 34 -11.99 -5.06 1.49
C ASP A 34 -10.70 -5.70 0.95
N TRP A 35 -9.67 -5.73 1.80
CA TRP A 35 -8.39 -6.35 1.45
C TRP A 35 -8.48 -7.88 1.46
N ALA A 36 -7.78 -8.50 0.51
CA ALA A 36 -7.62 -9.94 0.46
C ALA A 36 -7.03 -10.46 1.79
N PRO A 37 -7.37 -11.68 2.22
CA PRO A 37 -6.97 -12.19 3.53
C PRO A 37 -5.46 -12.16 3.81
N ALA A 38 -4.62 -12.30 2.78
CA ALA A 38 -3.17 -12.29 2.90
C ALA A 38 -2.57 -10.90 3.20
N ASP A 39 -3.29 -9.81 2.88
CA ASP A 39 -2.77 -8.45 2.97
C ASP A 39 -3.22 -7.71 4.23
N ARG A 40 -4.25 -8.21 4.94
CA ARG A 40 -4.87 -7.53 6.09
C ARG A 40 -3.87 -7.18 7.20
N GLU A 41 -2.94 -8.08 7.50
CA GLU A 41 -1.90 -7.84 8.51
C GLU A 41 -0.96 -6.71 8.08
N ALA A 42 -0.50 -6.72 6.83
CA ALA A 42 0.37 -5.67 6.30
C ALA A 42 -0.33 -4.31 6.30
N VAL A 43 -1.60 -4.26 5.91
CA VAL A 43 -2.42 -3.03 5.92
C VAL A 43 -2.51 -2.46 7.34
N GLN A 44 -2.80 -3.29 8.35
CA GLN A 44 -2.87 -2.83 9.74
C GLN A 44 -1.54 -2.24 10.23
N LEU A 45 -0.41 -2.85 9.86
CA LEU A 45 0.92 -2.32 10.20
C LEU A 45 1.18 -0.98 9.51
N ILE A 46 0.87 -0.88 8.21
CA ILE A 46 1.05 0.35 7.42
C ILE A 46 0.20 1.50 7.97
N CYS A 47 -1.04 1.24 8.41
CA CYS A 47 -1.92 2.26 9.00
C CYS A 47 -1.35 2.88 10.28
N ALA A 48 -0.53 2.13 11.02
CA ALA A 48 0.12 2.58 12.25
C ALA A 48 1.52 3.19 12.00
N MET A 49 2.04 3.13 10.77
CA MET A 49 3.34 3.69 10.43
C MET A 49 3.25 5.20 10.22
N ASP A 50 4.32 5.89 10.63
CA ASP A 50 4.52 7.30 10.32
C ASP A 50 5.47 7.45 9.13
N PHE A 51 4.95 7.91 8.00
CA PHE A 51 5.70 8.13 6.76
C PHE A 51 6.23 9.57 6.62
N THR A 52 6.15 10.40 7.66
CA THR A 52 6.65 11.78 7.63
C THR A 52 8.17 11.90 7.59
N ARG A 53 8.90 10.81 7.87
CA ARG A 53 10.36 10.81 7.89
C ARG A 53 10.94 10.37 6.55
N LYS A 54 11.53 11.32 5.81
CA LYS A 54 12.50 11.05 4.74
C LYS A 54 13.92 10.99 5.33
#